data_AF-A0A227J6N5-F1
#
_entry.id   AF-A0A227J6N5-F1
#
_cell.length_a   1.000
_cell.length_b   1.000
_cell.length_c   1.000
_cell.angle_alpha   90.00
_cell.angle_beta   90.00
_cell.angle_gamma   90.00
#
_symmetry.space_group_name_H-M   'P 1'
#
loop_
_entity.id
_entity.type
_entity.pdbx_description
1 polymer ?
#
loop_
_entity_poly.entity_id
_entity_poly.type
_entity_poly.pdbx_seq_one_letter_code
_entity_poly.pdbx_strand_id
1 'polypeptide(L)'
;FHGQRWLILGNMAELGEESLALHRQVGEHAAPQKFEHVLTYGADAKIISELCHGIHFETHQEMIDYIKQHLDQTVSDQHTILVKGANGARMFEVAAALKEYF
;
A
#
# COMPACT_ATOMS: atom_id res chain seq x y z
N PHE A 1 10.37 -12.19 -5.13
CA PHE A 1 9.28 -12.92 -4.46
C PHE A 1 8.41 -13.55 -5.54
N HIS A 2 7.97 -14.80 -5.33
CA HIS A 2 7.06 -15.48 -6.26
C HIS A 2 5.61 -15.22 -5.84
N GLY A 3 4.68 -15.25 -6.81
CA GLY A 3 3.26 -14.98 -6.57
C GLY A 3 2.86 -13.50 -6.70
N GLN A 4 1.64 -13.18 -6.29
CA GLN A 4 1.04 -11.85 -6.32
C GLN A 4 1.74 -10.94 -5.30
N ARG A 5 2.33 -9.83 -5.74
CA ARG A 5 3.06 -8.89 -4.88
C ARG A 5 2.22 -7.65 -4.61
N TRP A 6 2.06 -7.34 -3.33
CA TRP A 6 1.29 -6.22 -2.84
C TRP A 6 2.24 -5.19 -2.21
N LEU A 7 2.17 -3.95 -2.70
CA LEU A 7 2.86 -2.80 -2.13
C LEU A 7 1.83 -1.88 -1.49
N ILE A 8 1.81 -1.83 -0.16
CA ILE A 8 0.82 -1.10 0.63
C ILE A 8 1.54 -0.01 1.42
N LEU A 9 1.32 1.26 1.05
CA LEU A 9 2.11 2.39 1.53
C LEU A 9 1.24 3.49 2.17
N GLY A 10 1.56 3.82 3.41
CA GLY A 10 1.04 5.01 4.09
C GLY A 10 1.94 6.23 3.93
N ASN A 11 1.43 7.42 4.26
CA ASN A 11 2.21 8.65 4.32
C ASN A 11 3.54 8.47 5.08
N MET A 12 4.58 9.07 4.55
CA MET A 12 5.86 9.32 5.22
C MET A 12 5.73 10.57 6.11
N ALA A 13 6.46 10.62 7.22
CA ALA A 13 6.40 11.72 8.18
C ALA A 13 7.64 12.62 8.08
N GLU A 14 7.53 13.83 8.64
CA GLU A 14 8.64 14.77 8.87
C GLU A 14 9.35 15.26 7.59
N LEU A 15 8.64 15.27 6.45
CA LEU A 15 9.21 15.67 5.15
C LEU A 15 9.00 17.17 4.81
N GLY A 16 8.17 17.88 5.57
CA GLY A 16 7.89 19.30 5.32
C GLY A 16 7.37 19.57 3.90
N GLU A 17 7.87 20.64 3.28
CA GLU A 17 7.47 21.06 1.93
C GLU A 17 7.86 20.06 0.83
N GLU A 18 8.83 19.18 1.11
CA GLU A 18 9.30 18.17 0.15
C GLU A 18 8.45 16.89 0.15
N SER A 19 7.45 16.80 1.03
CA SER A 19 6.65 15.58 1.21
C SER A 19 6.11 15.02 -0.10
N LEU A 20 5.42 15.84 -0.89
CA LEU A 20 4.82 15.38 -2.16
C LEU A 20 5.89 14.96 -3.19
N ALA A 21 7.02 15.67 -3.26
CA ALA A 21 8.11 15.34 -4.18
C ALA A 21 8.78 14.01 -3.82
N LEU A 22 8.97 13.74 -2.53
CA LEU A 22 9.56 12.50 -2.06
C LEU A 22 8.61 11.30 -2.23
N HIS A 23 7.31 11.45 -1.99
CA HIS A 23 6.34 10.41 -2.31
C HIS A 23 6.28 10.14 -3.83
N ARG A 24 6.40 11.18 -4.67
CA ARG A 24 6.51 11.03 -6.12
C ARG A 24 7.73 10.19 -6.51
N GLN A 25 8.90 10.43 -5.91
CA GLN A 25 10.10 9.63 -6.17
C GLN A 25 9.91 8.15 -5.79
N VAL A 26 9.20 7.86 -4.69
CA VAL A 26 8.82 6.48 -4.34
C VAL A 26 7.95 5.86 -5.42
N GLY A 27 6.95 6.58 -5.92
CA GLY A 27 6.09 6.12 -7.01
C GLY A 27 6.86 5.87 -8.30
N GLU A 28 7.72 6.81 -8.71
CA GLU A 28 8.57 6.69 -9.91
C GLU A 28 9.53 5.50 -9.81
N HIS A 29 10.03 5.20 -8.61
CA HIS A 29 10.87 4.03 -8.37
C HIS A 29 10.09 2.71 -8.35
N ALA A 30 8.85 2.72 -7.86
CA ALA A 30 8.00 1.54 -7.76
C ALA A 30 7.33 1.16 -9.09
N ALA A 31 6.95 2.14 -9.93
CA ALA A 31 6.19 1.90 -11.16
C ALA A 31 6.86 0.90 -12.14
N PRO A 32 8.18 0.95 -12.40
CA PRO A 32 8.85 -0.02 -13.27
C PRO A 32 8.84 -1.46 -12.73
N GLN A 33 8.61 -1.65 -11.43
CA GLN A 33 8.62 -2.97 -10.78
C GLN A 33 7.33 -3.76 -10.99
N LYS A 34 6.28 -3.08 -11.50
CA LYS A 34 4.99 -3.66 -11.89
C LYS A 34 4.41 -4.58 -10.81
N PHE A 35 4.26 -4.08 -9.59
CA PHE A 35 3.55 -4.80 -8.54
C PHE A 35 2.12 -5.09 -9.00
N GLU A 36 1.61 -6.28 -8.67
CA GLU A 36 0.27 -6.69 -9.06
C GLU A 36 -0.79 -5.86 -8.32
N HIS A 37 -0.47 -5.42 -7.09
CA HIS A 37 -1.31 -4.52 -6.33
C HIS A 37 -0.48 -3.41 -5.68
N VAL A 38 -0.86 -2.15 -5.92
CA VAL A 38 -0.31 -0.98 -5.21
C VAL A 38 -1.46 -0.25 -4.53
N LEU A 39 -1.42 -0.19 -3.20
CA LEU A 39 -2.45 0.48 -2.39
C LEU A 39 -1.80 1.58 -1.56
N THR A 40 -2.46 2.72 -1.42
CA THR A 40 -1.93 3.84 -0.65
C THR A 40 -2.93 4.41 0.34
N TYR A 41 -2.41 4.99 1.42
CA TYR A 41 -3.21 5.66 2.45
C TYR A 41 -2.54 6.97 2.90
N GLY A 42 -3.33 8.04 3.00
CA GLY A 42 -2.87 9.39 3.32
C GLY A 42 -2.56 10.27 2.09
N ALA A 43 -2.83 11.56 2.23
CA ALA A 43 -2.92 12.50 1.12
C ALA A 43 -1.70 12.54 0.18
N ASP A 44 -0.49 12.57 0.73
CA ASP A 44 0.74 12.67 -0.08
C ASP A 44 1.12 11.33 -0.70
N ALA A 45 0.79 10.21 -0.06
CA ALA A 45 1.02 8.88 -0.61
C ALA A 45 0.16 8.57 -1.84
N LYS A 46 -0.94 9.31 -2.06
CA LYS A 46 -1.83 9.15 -3.22
C LYS A 46 -1.10 9.20 -4.56
N ILE A 47 -0.07 10.03 -4.69
CA ILE A 47 0.72 10.14 -5.92
C ILE A 47 1.41 8.82 -6.30
N ILE A 48 1.73 7.97 -5.31
CA ILE A 48 2.37 6.68 -5.54
C ILE A 48 1.40 5.73 -6.26
N SER A 49 0.14 5.66 -5.82
CA SER A 49 -0.86 4.83 -6.50
C SER A 49 -1.19 5.38 -7.89
N GLU A 50 -1.23 6.70 -8.08
CA GLU A 50 -1.46 7.30 -9.39
C GLU A 50 -0.36 6.91 -10.41
N LEU A 51 0.90 6.93 -9.99
CA LEU A 51 2.04 6.55 -10.85
C LEU A 51 2.15 5.05 -11.11
N CYS A 52 1.69 4.23 -10.16
CA CYS A 52 1.79 2.77 -10.23
C CYS A 52 0.50 2.11 -10.75
N HIS A 53 -0.50 2.86 -11.21
CA HIS A 53 -1.85 2.35 -11.55
C HIS A 53 -2.51 1.56 -10.41
N GLY A 54 -2.27 2.01 -9.18
CA GLY A 54 -2.82 1.46 -7.95
C GLY A 54 -4.10 2.17 -7.49
N ILE A 55 -4.47 1.93 -6.23
CA ILE A 55 -5.69 2.46 -5.61
C ILE A 55 -5.33 3.22 -4.33
N HIS A 56 -5.90 4.42 -4.17
CA HIS A 56 -5.82 5.19 -2.93
C HIS A 56 -7.05 4.95 -2.06
N PHE A 57 -6.86 4.84 -0.74
CA PHE A 57 -7.94 4.70 0.22
C PHE A 57 -7.92 5.83 1.24
N GLU A 58 -9.11 6.31 1.59
CA GLU A 58 -9.30 7.36 2.61
C GLU A 58 -9.33 6.77 4.03
N THR A 59 -9.59 5.46 4.16
CA THR A 59 -9.64 4.76 5.45
C THR A 59 -8.89 3.43 5.43
N HIS A 60 -8.35 3.02 6.58
CA HIS A 60 -7.78 1.67 6.75
C HIS A 60 -8.82 0.58 6.54
N GLN A 61 -10.07 0.81 6.98
CA GLN A 61 -11.12 -0.20 6.91
C GLN A 61 -11.43 -0.57 5.46
N GLU A 62 -11.64 0.42 4.58
CA GLU A 62 -11.88 0.17 3.15
C GLU A 62 -10.70 -0.55 2.49
N MET A 63 -9.48 -0.17 2.84
CA MET A 63 -8.27 -0.84 2.35
C MET A 63 -8.22 -2.31 2.81
N ILE A 64 -8.49 -2.57 4.08
CA ILE A 64 -8.47 -3.92 4.66
C ILE A 64 -9.54 -4.80 4.00
N ASP A 65 -10.76 -4.29 3.84
CA ASP A 65 -11.87 -5.02 3.22
C ASP A 65 -11.56 -5.36 1.76
N TYR A 66 -10.96 -4.42 1.02
CA TYR A 66 -10.50 -4.64 -0.35
C TYR A 66 -9.46 -5.76 -0.43
N ILE A 67 -8.47 -5.76 0.47
CA ILE A 67 -7.40 -6.76 0.49
C ILE A 67 -8.00 -8.14 0.82
N LYS A 68 -8.83 -8.24 1.86
CA LYS A 68 -9.47 -9.51 2.26
C LYS A 68 -10.29 -10.10 1.11
N GLN A 69 -11.13 -9.28 0.48
CA GLN A 69 -11.94 -9.71 -0.65
C GLN A 69 -11.09 -10.29 -1.79
N HIS A 70 -9.95 -9.68 -2.11
CA HIS A 70 -9.05 -10.19 -3.16
C HIS A 70 -8.38 -11.49 -2.74
N LEU A 71 -7.84 -11.54 -1.52
CA LEU A 71 -7.15 -12.74 -1.02
C LEU A 71 -8.10 -13.95 -0.93
N ASP A 72 -9.36 -13.74 -0.57
CA ASP A 72 -10.39 -14.79 -0.57
C ASP A 72 -10.68 -15.32 -1.98
N GLN A 73 -10.69 -14.43 -2.99
CA GLN A 73 -10.93 -14.80 -4.38
C GLN A 73 -9.73 -15.52 -5.03
N THR A 74 -8.52 -15.27 -4.53
CA THR A 74 -7.27 -15.84 -5.04
C THR A 74 -6.59 -16.75 -4.02
N VAL A 75 -7.36 -17.46 -3.18
CA VAL A 75 -6.83 -18.26 -2.07
C VAL A 75 -5.83 -19.35 -2.48
N SER A 76 -5.89 -19.80 -3.75
CA SER A 76 -4.93 -20.77 -4.31
C SER A 76 -3.56 -20.15 -4.66
N ASP A 77 -3.48 -18.83 -4.73
CA ASP A 77 -2.29 -18.12 -5.17
C ASP A 77 -1.36 -17.87 -3.98
N GLN A 78 -0.05 -17.79 -4.27
CA GLN A 78 0.91 -17.31 -3.28
C GLN A 78 0.91 -15.78 -3.27
N HIS A 79 0.83 -15.18 -2.09
CA HIS A 79 0.87 -13.72 -1.92
C HIS A 79 2.11 -13.29 -1.14
N THR A 80 2.70 -12.16 -1.54
CA THR A 80 3.72 -11.45 -0.74
C THR A 80 3.25 -10.02 -0.54
N ILE A 81 3.10 -9.61 0.72
CA ILE A 81 2.54 -8.30 1.07
C ILE A 81 3.58 -7.50 1.85
N LEU A 82 3.92 -6.31 1.34
CA LEU A 82 4.72 -5.31 2.05
C LEU A 82 3.81 -4.18 2.51
N VAL A 83 3.72 -4.00 3.83
CA VAL A 83 3.03 -2.87 4.45
C VAL A 83 4.06 -1.94 5.06
N LYS A 84 4.02 -0.65 4.70
CA LYS A 84 4.93 0.36 5.26
C LYS A 84 4.27 1.73 5.35
N GLY A 85 4.60 2.49 6.37
CA GLY A 85 4.16 3.88 6.54
C GLY A 85 4.81 4.48 7.78
N ALA A 86 4.71 5.80 7.95
CA ALA A 86 5.11 6.43 9.20
C ALA A 86 4.25 5.95 10.37
N ASN A 87 4.75 6.10 11.61
CA ASN A 87 4.01 5.70 12.80
C ASN A 87 2.64 6.40 12.89
N GLY A 88 2.57 7.70 12.54
CA GLY A 88 1.32 8.47 12.50
C GLY A 88 0.32 7.99 11.45
N ALA A 89 0.77 7.33 10.38
CA ALA A 89 -0.10 6.71 9.39
C ALA A 89 -0.68 5.38 9.89
N ARG A 90 -0.20 4.82 11.01
CA ARG A 90 -0.74 3.63 11.69
C ARG A 90 -0.95 2.40 10.79
N MET A 91 -0.13 2.23 9.75
CA MET A 91 -0.20 1.09 8.82
C MET A 91 0.03 -0.28 9.50
N PHE A 92 0.54 -0.30 10.74
CA PHE A 92 0.60 -1.52 11.55
C PHE A 92 -0.78 -2.13 11.82
N GLU A 93 -1.86 -1.34 11.78
CA GLU A 93 -3.23 -1.83 11.92
C GLU A 93 -3.65 -2.68 10.74
N VAL A 94 -3.31 -2.24 9.52
CA VAL A 94 -3.54 -3.02 8.29
C VAL A 94 -2.78 -4.34 8.38
N ALA A 95 -1.49 -4.30 8.76
CA ALA A 95 -0.70 -5.51 8.90
C ALA A 95 -1.25 -6.46 9.99
N ALA A 96 -1.68 -5.94 11.14
CA ALA A 96 -2.28 -6.73 12.21
C ALA A 96 -3.60 -7.37 11.78
N ALA A 97 -4.50 -6.61 11.14
CA ALA A 97 -5.78 -7.09 10.67
C ALA A 97 -5.65 -8.20 9.61
N LEU A 98 -4.62 -8.15 8.75
CA LEU A 98 -4.34 -9.20 7.78
C LEU A 98 -3.75 -10.45 8.45
N LYS A 99 -2.87 -10.26 9.44
CA LYS A 99 -2.27 -11.37 10.22
C LYS A 99 -3.29 -12.10 11.09
N GLU A 100 -4.32 -11.42 11.58
CA GLU A 100 -5.40 -12.08 12.34
C GLU A 100 -6.37 -12.84 11.43
N TYR A 101 -6.41 -12.49 10.14
CA TYR A 101 -7.32 -13.09 9.18
C TYR A 101 -6.74 -14.35 8.51
N PHE A 102 -5.41 -14.43 8.35
CA PHE A 102 -4.67 -15.56 7.74
C PHE A 102 -3.66 -16.19 8.69
#